data_AF-A0A9R0YDG7-F1
#
_entry.id   AF-A0A9R0YDG7-F1
#
_cell.length_a   1.000
_cell.length_b   1.000
_cell.length_c   1.000
_cell.angle_alpha   90.00
_cell.angle_beta   90.00
_cell.angle_gamma   90.00
#
_symmetry.space_group_name_H-M   'P 1'
#
loop_
_entity.id
_entity.type
_entity.pdbx_description
1 polymer ?
#
loop_
_entity_poly.entity_id
_entity_poly.type
_entity_poly.pdbx_seq_one_letter_code
_entity_poly.pdbx_strand_id
1 'polypeptide(L)'
;MQNASAGPVYYKGWYHLFYQYNPDGAIWGNKIAWGHAASRDLLRWRHLPVAMSPDQWYDINGVWSGSATVLPDGRIVMLYTGSTNASVQVQCLAFPTDPSDPLLINWTKYENNPVMYPPPGVGEKDFRDPTTAWFDGSDDTWRLVIGSKDDAMPAWS
;
A
#
# COMPACT_ATOMS: atom_id res chain seq x y z
N MET A 1 -14.63 10.75 -2.33
CA MET A 1 -14.97 9.37 -1.90
C MET A 1 -13.75 8.75 -1.22
N GLN A 2 -13.97 7.93 -0.19
CA GLN A 2 -12.95 7.12 0.51
C GLN A 2 -13.43 5.66 0.36
N ASN A 3 -12.65 4.79 -0.28
CA ASN A 3 -13.12 3.46 -0.73
C ASN A 3 -12.33 2.28 -0.13
N ALA A 4 -11.04 2.43 0.16
CA ALA A 4 -10.23 1.38 0.81
C ALA A 4 -9.31 1.95 1.89
N SER A 5 -9.27 1.30 3.05
CA SER A 5 -8.21 1.52 4.04
C SER A 5 -6.91 0.92 3.52
N ALA A 6 -5.81 1.58 3.84
CA ALA A 6 -4.47 1.12 3.55
C ALA A 6 -3.69 1.02 4.86
N GLY A 7 -3.09 -0.13 5.12
CA GLY A 7 -2.13 -0.39 6.20
C GLY A 7 -2.35 0.32 7.55
N PRO A 8 -3.46 0.09 8.27
CA PRO A 8 -3.61 0.59 9.63
C PRO A 8 -2.48 0.04 10.52
N VAL A 9 -1.85 0.89 11.32
CA VAL A 9 -0.70 0.51 12.15
C VAL A 9 -0.65 1.33 13.43
N TYR A 10 -0.22 0.70 14.52
CA TYR A 10 0.11 1.40 15.76
C TYR A 10 1.63 1.61 15.83
N TYR A 11 2.06 2.87 15.92
CA TYR A 11 3.47 3.25 15.94
C TYR A 11 3.73 4.34 16.98
N LYS A 12 4.72 4.12 17.86
CA LYS A 12 5.17 5.10 18.87
C LYS A 12 4.03 5.83 19.62
N GLY A 13 2.99 5.10 19.97
CA GLY A 13 1.86 5.62 20.72
C GLY A 13 0.71 6.19 19.88
N TRP A 14 0.77 6.12 18.56
CA TRP A 14 -0.27 6.61 17.65
C TRP A 14 -0.83 5.48 16.80
N TYR A 15 -2.14 5.48 16.61
CA TYR A 15 -2.81 4.72 15.56
C TYR A 15 -2.78 5.53 14.27
N HIS A 16 -2.32 4.94 13.18
CA HIS A 16 -2.29 5.53 11.85
C HIS A 16 -3.34 4.84 10.99
N LEU A 17 -4.08 5.65 10.24
CA LEU A 17 -5.02 5.21 9.22
C LEU A 17 -4.61 5.87 7.90
N PHE A 18 -4.36 5.04 6.89
CA PHE A 18 -4.19 5.49 5.52
C PHE A 18 -5.42 5.09 4.71
N TYR A 19 -5.72 5.88 3.70
CA TYR A 19 -6.92 5.67 2.90
C TYR A 19 -6.74 6.22 1.50
N GLN A 20 -7.31 5.53 0.52
CA GLN A 20 -7.38 6.04 -0.85
C GLN A 20 -8.17 7.36 -0.87
N TYR A 21 -7.53 8.38 -1.41
CA TYR A 21 -8.00 9.76 -1.49
C TYR A 21 -7.74 10.31 -2.89
N ASN A 22 -8.74 10.96 -3.48
CA ASN A 22 -8.55 11.76 -4.68
C ASN A 22 -8.40 13.24 -4.28
N PRO A 23 -7.20 13.85 -4.40
CA PRO A 23 -6.99 15.26 -4.11
C PRO A 23 -7.71 16.20 -5.09
N ASP A 24 -8.00 15.75 -6.32
CA ASP A 24 -8.52 16.59 -7.40
C ASP A 24 -10.06 16.62 -7.47
N GLY A 25 -10.77 15.88 -6.61
CA GLY A 25 -12.24 15.94 -6.58
C GLY A 25 -12.95 14.80 -5.86
N ALA A 26 -14.28 14.89 -5.81
CA ALA A 26 -15.14 13.97 -5.05
C ALA A 26 -15.35 12.59 -5.72
N ILE A 27 -15.03 12.47 -7.02
CA ILE A 27 -15.20 11.28 -7.86
C ILE A 27 -13.90 10.46 -7.84
N TRP A 28 -13.96 9.15 -8.03
CA TRP A 28 -12.75 8.35 -8.27
C TRP A 28 -12.02 8.91 -9.51
N GLY A 29 -10.78 9.36 -9.33
CA GLY A 29 -10.03 10.07 -10.35
C GLY A 29 -8.70 9.39 -10.68
N ASN A 30 -8.06 9.84 -11.75
CA ASN A 30 -6.84 9.26 -12.33
C ASN A 30 -5.58 9.38 -11.44
N LYS A 31 -5.71 9.90 -10.22
CA LYS A 31 -4.60 10.17 -9.28
C LYS A 31 -4.98 9.79 -7.86
N ILE A 32 -5.21 8.49 -7.63
CA ILE A 32 -5.44 7.97 -6.29
C ILE A 32 -4.15 8.10 -5.47
N ALA A 33 -4.24 8.79 -4.35
CA ALA A 33 -3.18 8.99 -3.37
C ALA A 33 -3.58 8.37 -2.02
N TRP A 34 -2.64 8.23 -1.09
CA TRP A 34 -2.93 7.83 0.29
C TRP A 34 -3.05 9.07 1.17
N GLY A 35 -4.28 9.40 1.56
CA GLY A 35 -4.53 10.30 2.67
C GLY A 35 -4.09 9.66 3.99
N HIS A 36 -3.82 10.49 4.99
CA HIS A 36 -3.27 10.05 6.27
C HIS A 36 -3.99 10.73 7.43
N ALA A 37 -4.36 9.94 8.43
CA ALA A 37 -4.81 10.43 9.72
C ALA A 37 -4.15 9.66 10.86
N ALA A 38 -3.96 10.33 12.00
CA ALA A 38 -3.44 9.72 13.22
C ALA A 38 -4.37 9.98 14.41
N SER A 39 -4.42 9.02 15.33
CA SER A 39 -5.22 9.09 16.56
C SER A 39 -4.49 8.47 17.74
N ARG A 40 -4.80 8.91 18.96
CA ARG A 40 -4.36 8.25 20.20
C ARG A 40 -5.37 7.24 20.73
N ASP A 41 -6.62 7.30 20.28
CA ASP A 41 -7.76 6.60 20.89
C ASP A 41 -8.69 5.91 19.87
N LEU A 42 -8.34 5.93 18.57
CA LEU A 42 -9.15 5.46 17.44
C LEU A 42 -10.51 6.19 17.25
N LEU A 43 -10.78 7.23 18.05
CA LEU A 43 -12.02 8.00 18.02
C LEU A 43 -11.79 9.40 17.47
N ARG A 44 -10.75 10.08 17.95
CA ARG A 44 -10.39 11.45 17.58
C ARG A 44 -9.22 11.41 16.62
N TRP A 45 -9.48 11.80 15.38
CA TRP A 45 -8.51 11.72 14.30
C TRP A 45 -7.99 13.11 13.94
N ARG A 46 -6.66 13.22 13.79
CA ARG A 46 -5.99 14.37 13.20
C ARG A 46 -5.66 14.04 11.75
N HIS A 47 -6.19 14.83 10.82
CA HIS A 47 -5.76 14.77 9.42
C HIS A 47 -4.32 15.26 9.30
N LEU A 48 -3.50 14.50 8.57
CA LEU A 48 -2.11 14.78 8.27
C LEU A 48 -1.96 15.02 6.76
N PRO A 49 -0.81 15.52 6.29
CA PRO A 49 -0.52 15.62 4.87
C PRO A 49 -0.69 14.27 4.15
N VAL A 50 -0.87 14.30 2.83
CA VAL A 50 -0.90 13.08 2.00
C VAL A 50 0.40 12.31 2.19
N ALA A 51 0.30 11.02 2.52
CA ALA A 51 1.46 10.18 2.80
C ALA A 51 2.15 9.70 1.53
N MET A 52 1.39 9.32 0.50
CA MET A 52 1.92 8.86 -0.78
C MET A 52 1.08 9.41 -1.94
N SER A 53 1.75 10.00 -2.94
CA SER A 53 1.12 10.50 -4.16
C SER A 53 1.64 9.74 -5.39
N PRO A 54 0.86 9.67 -6.50
CA PRO A 54 1.36 9.23 -7.80
C PRO A 54 2.45 10.17 -8.30
N ASP A 55 3.69 9.69 -8.35
CA ASP A 55 4.84 10.52 -8.76
C ASP A 55 5.96 9.72 -9.45
N GLN A 56 5.79 8.41 -9.62
CA GLN A 56 6.73 7.55 -10.34
C GLN A 56 6.02 6.81 -11.47
N TRP A 57 6.78 6.36 -12.47
CA TRP A 57 6.23 5.66 -13.65
C TRP A 57 5.41 4.41 -13.28
N TYR A 58 5.77 3.73 -12.19
CA TYR A 58 5.15 2.49 -11.73
C TYR A 58 3.84 2.70 -10.95
N ASP A 59 3.54 3.93 -10.54
CA ASP A 59 2.29 4.28 -9.85
C ASP A 59 1.63 5.55 -10.38
N ILE A 60 2.00 5.98 -11.58
CA ILE A 60 1.58 7.25 -12.17
C ILE A 60 0.04 7.37 -12.33
N ASN A 61 -0.64 6.24 -12.51
CA ASN A 61 -2.11 6.18 -12.61
C ASN A 61 -2.77 5.93 -11.24
N GLY A 62 -1.99 5.75 -10.17
CA GLY A 62 -2.50 5.66 -8.81
C GLY A 62 -1.61 4.84 -7.86
N VAL A 63 -1.57 5.30 -6.61
CA VAL A 63 -1.11 4.56 -5.43
C VAL A 63 -2.34 3.89 -4.82
N TRP A 64 -2.55 2.61 -5.15
CA TRP A 64 -3.73 1.85 -4.73
C TRP A 64 -3.51 1.19 -3.37
N SER A 65 -4.42 0.30 -2.96
CA SER A 65 -4.45 -0.32 -1.64
C SER A 65 -3.17 -1.09 -1.33
N GLY A 66 -2.96 -1.28 -0.02
CA GLY A 66 -1.77 -1.90 0.50
C GLY A 66 -1.84 -2.03 2.01
N SER A 67 -0.78 -2.59 2.58
CA SER A 67 -0.71 -2.95 3.98
C SER A 67 0.63 -2.56 4.58
N ALA A 68 0.61 -2.25 5.88
CA ALA A 68 1.81 -1.99 6.65
C ALA A 68 2.28 -3.28 7.34
N THR A 69 3.59 -3.47 7.39
CA THR A 69 4.27 -4.52 8.18
C THR A 69 5.27 -3.87 9.12
N VAL A 70 5.20 -4.22 10.40
CA VAL A 70 6.21 -3.82 11.39
C VAL A 70 7.26 -4.92 11.47
N LEU A 71 8.51 -4.60 11.16
CA LEU A 71 9.63 -5.53 11.21
C LEU A 71 10.08 -5.76 12.66
N PRO A 72 10.80 -6.87 12.95
CA PRO A 72 11.32 -7.17 14.29
C PRO A 72 12.20 -6.06 14.89
N ASP A 73 12.89 -5.28 14.06
CA ASP A 73 13.71 -4.15 14.47
C ASP A 73 12.91 -2.85 14.69
N GLY A 74 11.58 -2.90 14.58
CA GLY A 74 10.67 -1.78 14.77
C GLY A 74 10.52 -0.87 13.55
N ARG A 75 11.18 -1.14 12.43
CA ARG A 75 10.92 -0.42 11.17
C ARG A 75 9.54 -0.76 10.62
N ILE A 76 8.95 0.20 9.91
CA ILE A 76 7.70 -0.01 9.18
C ILE A 76 8.00 -0.08 7.69
N VAL A 77 7.38 -1.04 7.03
CA VAL A 77 7.36 -1.17 5.58
C VAL A 77 5.92 -1.13 5.11
N MET A 78 5.64 -0.29 4.12
CA MET A 78 4.39 -0.33 3.36
C MET A 78 4.62 -1.08 2.06
N LEU A 79 3.78 -2.08 1.82
CA LEU A 79 3.66 -2.72 0.52
C LEU A 79 2.32 -2.29 -0.08
N TYR A 80 2.32 -1.78 -1.31
CA TYR A 80 1.13 -1.25 -1.97
C TYR A 80 1.11 -1.62 -3.45
N THR A 81 -0.07 -1.54 -4.06
CA THR A 81 -0.22 -1.70 -5.50
C THR A 81 -0.06 -0.36 -6.22
N GLY A 82 0.89 -0.27 -7.15
CA GLY A 82 1.01 0.83 -8.10
C GLY A 82 0.28 0.52 -9.40
N SER A 83 -0.34 1.53 -9.99
CA SER A 83 -0.89 1.45 -11.35
C SER A 83 0.04 2.18 -12.33
N THR A 84 0.68 1.43 -13.23
CA THR A 84 1.60 1.99 -14.23
C THR A 84 0.86 2.77 -15.31
N ASN A 85 1.59 3.49 -16.18
CA ASN A 85 1.07 4.13 -17.40
C ASN A 85 0.17 3.18 -18.23
N ALA A 86 0.62 1.94 -18.44
CA ALA A 86 -0.12 0.92 -19.19
C ALA A 86 -1.28 0.30 -18.39
N SER A 87 -1.60 0.84 -17.20
CA SER A 87 -2.60 0.31 -16.27
C SER A 87 -2.29 -1.10 -15.74
N VAL A 88 -1.01 -1.49 -15.74
CA VAL A 88 -0.54 -2.74 -15.12
C VAL A 88 -0.49 -2.55 -13.60
N GLN A 89 -0.98 -3.52 -12.84
CA GLN A 89 -0.88 -3.56 -11.39
C GLN A 89 0.43 -4.21 -10.97
N VAL A 90 1.25 -3.47 -10.23
CA VAL A 90 2.56 -3.91 -9.74
C VAL A 90 2.67 -3.65 -8.24
N GLN A 91 3.52 -4.38 -7.51
CA GLN A 91 3.69 -4.14 -6.07
C GLN A 91 4.94 -3.32 -5.79
N CYS A 92 4.78 -2.32 -4.94
CA CYS A 92 5.78 -1.32 -4.62
C CYS A 92 5.97 -1.20 -3.10
N LEU A 93 7.19 -0.87 -2.69
CA LEU A 93 7.55 -0.64 -1.29
C LEU A 93 7.71 0.86 -1.00
N ALA A 94 7.31 1.24 0.21
CA ALA A 94 7.61 2.55 0.79
C ALA A 94 7.94 2.42 2.28
N PHE A 95 8.70 3.37 2.80
CA PHE A 95 9.15 3.40 4.19
C PHE A 95 9.02 4.81 4.74
N PRO A 96 8.87 5.01 6.06
CA PRO A 96 8.98 6.33 6.66
C PRO A 96 10.33 6.94 6.33
N THR A 97 10.34 8.18 5.82
CA THR A 97 11.58 8.92 5.55
C THR A 97 12.34 9.21 6.86
N ASP A 98 11.59 9.48 7.93
CA ASP A 98 12.12 9.64 9.28
C ASP A 98 11.42 8.64 10.23
N PRO A 99 12.03 7.50 10.54
CA PRO A 99 11.50 6.55 11.53
C PRO A 99 11.48 7.12 12.96
N SER A 100 12.12 8.25 13.23
CA SER A 100 12.06 8.90 14.54
C SER A 100 10.70 9.58 14.77
N ASP A 101 10.09 10.10 13.69
CA ASP A 101 8.81 10.82 13.71
C ASP A 101 7.65 9.91 14.11
N PRO A 102 7.00 10.15 15.28
CA PRO A 102 5.86 9.35 15.71
C PRO A 102 4.61 9.56 14.85
N LEU A 103 4.55 10.60 14.02
CA LEU A 103 3.42 10.88 13.14
C LEU A 103 3.60 10.31 11.73
N LEU A 104 4.80 9.84 11.36
CA LEU A 104 5.09 9.22 10.06
C LEU A 104 4.65 10.12 8.88
N ILE A 105 5.00 11.41 8.93
CA ILE A 105 4.51 12.41 7.97
C ILE A 105 5.05 12.17 6.56
N ASN A 106 6.34 11.84 6.44
CA ASN A 106 7.01 11.71 5.16
C ASN A 106 7.36 10.26 4.86
N TRP A 107 7.17 9.86 3.60
CA TRP A 107 7.43 8.52 3.10
C TRP A 107 8.38 8.57 1.90
N THR A 108 9.31 7.62 1.86
CA THR A 108 10.24 7.40 0.76
C THR A 108 9.87 6.09 0.06
N LYS A 109 9.60 6.15 -1.24
CA LYS A 109 9.41 4.96 -2.08
C LYS A 109 10.75 4.28 -2.33
N TYR A 110 10.75 2.95 -2.36
CA TYR A 110 11.95 2.18 -2.66
C TYR A 110 12.46 2.48 -4.07
N GLU A 111 13.77 2.71 -4.20
CA GLU A 111 14.39 3.12 -5.46
C GLU A 111 14.25 2.09 -6.58
N ASN A 112 14.19 0.80 -6.24
CA ASN A 112 14.07 -0.30 -7.20
C ASN A 112 12.62 -0.78 -7.37
N ASN A 113 11.63 0.05 -7.06
CA ASN A 113 10.25 -0.27 -7.36
C ASN A 113 9.99 -0.37 -8.87
N PRO A 114 9.05 -1.25 -9.30
CA PRO A 114 8.27 -2.17 -8.47
C PRO A 114 9.06 -3.45 -8.09
N VAL A 115 8.72 -4.04 -6.94
CA VAL A 115 9.37 -5.26 -6.43
C VAL A 115 8.71 -6.55 -6.89
N MET A 116 7.45 -6.49 -7.34
CA MET A 116 6.74 -7.65 -7.88
C MET A 116 5.86 -7.23 -9.06
N TYR A 117 5.88 -8.06 -10.10
CA TYR A 117 5.04 -7.95 -11.29
C TYR A 117 4.01 -9.09 -11.32
N PRO A 118 2.90 -8.94 -12.06
CA PRO A 118 1.97 -10.05 -12.30
C PRO A 118 2.75 -11.27 -12.83
N PRO A 119 2.60 -12.45 -12.21
CA PRO A 119 3.26 -13.66 -12.69
C PRO A 119 2.60 -14.19 -13.97
N PRO A 120 3.25 -15.10 -14.71
CA PRO A 120 2.63 -15.78 -15.85
C PRO A 120 1.28 -16.42 -15.48
N GLY A 121 0.25 -16.22 -16.32
CA GLY A 121 -1.10 -16.73 -16.10
C GLY A 121 -2.03 -15.78 -15.33
N VAL A 122 -1.50 -14.71 -14.74
CA VAL A 122 -2.29 -13.66 -14.08
C VAL A 122 -2.42 -12.44 -15.00
N GLY A 123 -3.64 -11.94 -15.15
CA GLY A 123 -3.91 -10.73 -15.92
C GLY A 123 -3.25 -9.48 -15.33
N GLU A 124 -2.83 -8.55 -16.20
CA GLU A 124 -2.15 -7.31 -15.78
C GLU A 124 -2.98 -6.43 -14.83
N LYS A 125 -4.30 -6.64 -14.76
CA LYS A 125 -5.24 -5.89 -13.92
C LYS A 125 -5.84 -6.72 -12.77
N ASP A 126 -5.28 -7.90 -12.54
CA ASP A 126 -5.78 -8.87 -11.56
C ASP A 126 -4.66 -9.28 -10.60
N PHE A 127 -3.83 -8.33 -10.15
CA PHE A 127 -2.72 -8.58 -9.23
C PHE A 127 -2.52 -7.41 -8.25
N ARG A 128 -3.24 -7.39 -7.13
CA ARG A 128 -3.29 -6.22 -6.24
C ARG A 128 -3.62 -6.55 -4.79
N ASP A 129 -3.59 -5.53 -3.95
CA ASP A 129 -4.02 -5.58 -2.55
C ASP A 129 -3.14 -6.49 -1.68
N PRO A 130 -1.83 -6.21 -1.58
CA PRO A 130 -0.93 -6.99 -0.74
C PRO A 130 -1.31 -6.90 0.74
N THR A 131 -1.29 -8.05 1.43
CA THR A 131 -1.56 -8.12 2.87
C THR A 131 -0.36 -7.64 3.70
N THR A 132 -0.59 -7.40 5.00
CA THR A 132 0.51 -7.38 5.97
C THR A 132 1.27 -8.71 5.87
N ALA A 133 2.60 -8.63 5.86
CA ALA A 133 3.44 -9.81 5.81
C ALA A 133 3.61 -10.41 7.20
N TRP A 134 3.83 -11.71 7.26
CA TRP A 134 4.18 -12.43 8.48
C TRP A 134 5.51 -13.17 8.28
N PHE A 135 6.28 -13.29 9.35
CA PHE A 135 7.54 -14.02 9.34
C PHE A 135 7.30 -15.45 9.82
N ASP A 136 7.74 -16.45 9.05
CA ASP A 136 7.81 -17.83 9.49
C ASP A 136 9.24 -18.15 9.92
N GLY A 137 9.41 -18.38 11.23
CA GLY A 137 10.70 -18.75 11.80
C GLY A 137 11.09 -20.22 11.57
N SER A 138 10.26 -21.02 10.92
CA SER A 138 10.63 -22.40 10.57
C SER A 138 11.59 -22.46 9.38
N ASP A 139 11.56 -21.47 8.49
CA ASP A 139 12.39 -21.37 7.29
C ASP A 139 12.97 -19.95 7.08
N ASP A 140 12.97 -19.13 8.13
CA ASP A 140 13.46 -17.75 8.14
C ASP A 140 12.90 -16.87 6.99
N THR A 141 11.64 -17.06 6.63
CA THR A 141 11.05 -16.45 5.43
C THR A 141 9.84 -15.56 5.73
N TRP A 142 9.80 -14.37 5.12
CA TRP A 142 8.62 -13.51 5.10
C TRP A 142 7.61 -13.98 4.06
N ARG A 143 6.32 -13.94 4.42
CA ARG A 143 5.22 -14.32 3.55
C ARG A 143 4.13 -13.28 3.57
N LEU A 144 3.42 -13.15 2.46
CA LEU A 144 2.28 -12.27 2.26
C LEU A 144 1.37 -12.86 1.19
N VAL A 145 0.15 -12.36 1.09
CA VAL A 145 -0.79 -12.74 0.03
C VAL A 145 -1.12 -11.52 -0.82
N ILE A 146 -1.38 -11.74 -2.11
CA ILE A 146 -1.85 -10.72 -3.06
C ILE A 146 -3.12 -11.26 -3.70
N GLY A 147 -4.16 -10.42 -3.75
CA GLY A 147 -5.41 -10.74 -4.43
C GLY A 147 -5.17 -10.89 -5.93
N SER A 148 -5.62 -12.00 -6.49
CA SER A 148 -5.44 -12.32 -7.90
C SER A 148 -6.60 -13.13 -8.46
N LYS A 149 -6.66 -13.20 -9.79
CA LYS A 149 -7.52 -14.13 -10.54
C LYS A 149 -6.68 -14.89 -11.55
N ASP A 150 -6.98 -16.18 -11.71
CA ASP A 150 -6.42 -17.01 -12.78
C ASP A 150 -7.45 -17.11 -13.91
N ASP A 151 -7.06 -16.69 -15.11
CA ASP A 151 -7.91 -16.75 -16.30
C ASP A 151 -7.79 -18.09 -17.05
N ALA A 152 -6.88 -18.99 -16.64
CA ALA A 152 -6.67 -20.29 -17.27
C ALA A 152 -7.62 -21.40 -16.77
N MET A 153 -8.45 -21.13 -15.75
CA MET A 153 -9.44 -22.07 -15.25
C MET A 153 -10.79 -21.87 -15.96
N PRO A 154 -11.31 -22.87 -16.72
CA PRO A 154 -12.66 -22.79 -17.24
C PRO A 154 -13.64 -22.76 -16.06
N ALA A 155 -14.64 -21.87 -16.13
CA ALA A 155 -15.78 -21.96 -15.24
C ALA A 155 -16.40 -23.35 -15.39
N TRP A 156 -16.54 -24.08 -14.28
CA TRP A 156 -17.16 -25.40 -14.24
C TRP A 156 -18.49 -25.37 -15.02
N SER A 157 -18.57 -26.19 -16.08
CA SER A 157 -19.78 -26.46 -16.87
C SER A 157 -20.70 -27.44 -16.18
#